data_AF-A0A8S2ZSE3-F1
#
_entry.id   AF-A0A8S2ZSE3-F1
#
_cell.length_a   1.000
_cell.length_b   1.000
_cell.length_c   1.000
_cell.angle_alpha   90.00
_cell.angle_beta   90.00
_cell.angle_gamma   90.00
#
_symmetry.space_group_name_H-M   'P 1'
#
loop_
_entity.id
_entity.type
_entity.pdbx_description
1 polymer ?
#
loop_
_entity_poly.entity_id
_entity_poly.type
_entity_poly.pdbx_seq_one_letter_code
_entity_poly.pdbx_strand_id
1 'polypeptide(L)'
;EELFKGGHVVWFMIAFQAQLKLPLGLTDSIFGYNMLYPYTDDLVDSNDISREAKKEFTKIFHERLLFGESKYDPKVHFDGRPSNITDLDLSPLLQPYADRIVKIFDMVKFIENDWQRGGEYEGVYMALATIHESQMKSTLQHAKVEDGYEPTMAQIEQVSA
;
A
#
# COMPACT_ATOMS: atom_id res chain seq x y z
N GLU A 1 -14.92 -11.66 -1.15
CA GLU A 1 -14.51 -10.51 -1.98
C GLU A 1 -13.01 -10.22 -1.84
N GLU A 2 -12.51 -10.01 -0.61
CA GLU A 2 -11.07 -9.74 -0.34
C GLU A 2 -10.13 -10.86 -0.83
N LEU A 3 -10.51 -12.14 -0.69
CA LEU A 3 -9.75 -13.28 -1.28
C LEU A 3 -9.69 -13.24 -2.82
N PHE A 4 -10.72 -12.70 -3.47
CA PHE A 4 -10.78 -12.60 -4.93
C PHE A 4 -9.96 -11.41 -5.43
N LYS A 5 -9.97 -10.29 -4.68
CA LYS A 5 -9.08 -9.14 -4.89
C LYS A 5 -7.61 -9.53 -4.71
N GLY A 6 -7.25 -10.35 -3.72
CA GLY A 6 -5.88 -10.86 -3.60
C GLY A 6 -5.48 -11.86 -4.69
N GLY A 7 -6.42 -12.62 -5.26
CA GLY A 7 -6.10 -13.69 -6.22
C GLY A 7 -5.55 -13.23 -7.57
N HIS A 8 -5.91 -12.03 -8.05
CA HIS A 8 -5.54 -11.60 -9.41
C HIS A 8 -4.05 -11.26 -9.55
N VAL A 9 -3.43 -10.63 -8.53
CA VAL A 9 -2.00 -10.29 -8.57
C VAL A 9 -1.14 -11.55 -8.42
N VAL A 10 -1.60 -12.55 -7.65
CA VAL A 10 -0.95 -13.88 -7.58
C VAL A 10 -0.81 -14.47 -8.98
N TRP A 11 -1.84 -14.39 -9.83
CA TRP A 11 -1.79 -14.94 -11.18
C TRP A 11 -0.73 -14.27 -12.06
N PHE A 12 -0.61 -12.93 -11.99
CA PHE A 12 0.43 -12.21 -12.71
C PHE A 12 1.83 -12.58 -12.23
N MET A 13 2.04 -12.69 -10.92
CA MET A 13 3.34 -13.04 -10.35
C MET A 13 3.78 -14.47 -10.72
N ILE A 14 2.85 -15.42 -10.73
CA ILE A 14 3.09 -16.79 -11.22
C ILE A 14 3.42 -16.78 -12.72
N ALA A 15 2.72 -15.98 -13.53
CA ALA A 15 3.00 -15.85 -14.96
C ALA A 15 4.40 -15.27 -15.23
N PHE A 16 4.85 -14.28 -14.45
CA PHE A 16 6.22 -13.75 -14.53
C PHE A 16 7.27 -14.78 -14.13
N GLN A 17 7.05 -15.55 -13.04
CA GLN A 17 7.95 -16.63 -12.66
C GLN A 17 8.11 -17.65 -13.80
N ALA A 18 7.00 -18.02 -14.46
CA ALA A 18 7.02 -18.92 -15.61
C ALA A 18 7.85 -18.36 -16.78
N GLN A 19 7.62 -17.08 -17.13
CA GLN A 19 8.32 -16.42 -18.23
C GLN A 19 9.83 -16.27 -17.97
N LEU A 20 10.20 -16.02 -16.72
CA LEU A 20 11.60 -15.86 -16.29
C LEU A 20 12.27 -17.19 -15.94
N LYS A 21 11.57 -18.33 -16.08
CA LYS A 21 12.04 -19.68 -15.70
C LYS A 21 12.47 -19.76 -14.23
N LEU A 22 11.81 -18.99 -13.37
CA LEU A 22 11.96 -19.08 -11.92
C LEU A 22 11.08 -20.22 -11.37
N PRO A 23 11.41 -20.80 -10.20
CA PRO A 23 10.53 -21.76 -9.55
C PRO A 23 9.13 -21.18 -9.35
N LEU A 24 8.11 -21.90 -9.79
CA LEU A 24 6.72 -21.50 -9.57
C LEU A 24 6.38 -21.72 -8.10
N GLY A 25 5.93 -20.67 -7.44
CA GLY A 25 5.56 -20.76 -6.04
C GLY A 25 5.05 -19.44 -5.51
N LEU A 26 4.13 -19.53 -4.55
CA LEU A 26 3.75 -18.38 -3.75
C LEU A 26 4.94 -18.03 -2.86
N THR A 27 5.65 -16.96 -3.20
CA THR A 27 6.70 -16.44 -2.32
C THR A 27 6.06 -15.62 -1.21
N ASP A 28 6.77 -15.50 -0.10
CA ASP A 28 6.39 -14.68 1.05
C ASP A 28 6.04 -13.23 0.65
N SER A 29 6.80 -12.66 -0.30
CA SER A 29 6.54 -11.33 -0.84
C SER A 29 5.23 -11.26 -1.64
N ILE A 30 4.93 -12.29 -2.43
CA ILE A 30 3.67 -12.41 -3.16
C ILE A 30 2.52 -12.47 -2.15
N PHE A 31 2.64 -13.27 -1.10
CA PHE A 31 1.61 -13.39 -0.07
C PHE A 31 1.38 -12.07 0.68
N GLY A 32 2.44 -11.46 1.22
CA GLY A 32 2.34 -10.22 1.99
C GLY A 32 1.75 -9.05 1.17
N TYR A 33 2.17 -8.91 -0.09
CA TYR A 33 1.60 -7.91 -0.99
C TYR A 33 0.11 -8.13 -1.22
N ASN A 34 -0.30 -9.37 -1.50
CA ASN A 34 -1.69 -9.71 -1.76
C ASN A 34 -2.60 -9.51 -0.55
N MET A 35 -2.05 -9.58 0.65
CA MET A 35 -2.79 -9.29 1.87
C MET A 35 -2.95 -7.80 2.13
N LEU A 36 -2.05 -6.95 1.67
CA LEU A 36 -2.16 -5.49 1.88
C LEU A 36 -2.94 -4.79 0.77
N TYR A 37 -2.74 -5.21 -0.48
CA TYR A 37 -3.24 -4.48 -1.66
C TYR A 37 -4.74 -4.15 -1.61
N PRO A 38 -5.66 -5.10 -1.31
CA PRO A 38 -7.10 -4.82 -1.33
C PRO A 38 -7.50 -3.69 -0.38
N TYR A 39 -6.87 -3.62 0.80
CA TYR A 39 -7.20 -2.63 1.82
C TYR A 39 -6.66 -1.25 1.49
N THR A 40 -5.42 -1.21 0.98
CA THR A 40 -4.80 0.06 0.58
C THR A 40 -5.48 0.64 -0.65
N ASP A 41 -5.88 -0.20 -1.60
CA ASP A 41 -6.59 0.18 -2.82
C ASP A 41 -7.98 0.71 -2.48
N ASP A 42 -8.74 -0.01 -1.65
CA ASP A 42 -10.05 0.44 -1.19
C ASP A 42 -9.98 1.82 -0.52
N LEU A 43 -8.93 2.11 0.27
CA LEU A 43 -8.74 3.42 0.89
C LEU A 43 -8.29 4.50 -0.11
N VAL A 44 -7.30 4.21 -0.96
CA VAL A 44 -6.72 5.21 -1.87
C VAL A 44 -7.65 5.56 -3.02
N ASP A 45 -8.47 4.63 -3.51
CA ASP A 45 -9.34 4.85 -4.67
C ASP A 45 -10.74 5.36 -4.32
N SER A 46 -11.12 5.28 -3.04
CA SER A 46 -12.45 5.72 -2.64
C SER A 46 -12.67 7.23 -2.85
N ASN A 47 -13.88 7.59 -3.28
CA ASN A 47 -14.30 8.97 -3.49
C ASN A 47 -14.76 9.66 -2.18
N ASP A 48 -14.90 8.89 -1.09
CA ASP A 48 -15.31 9.41 0.22
C ASP A 48 -14.16 10.12 0.95
N ILE A 49 -12.91 9.83 0.61
CA ILE A 49 -11.72 10.40 1.22
C ILE A 49 -11.15 11.54 0.39
N SER A 50 -10.89 12.68 1.05
CA SER A 50 -10.35 13.86 0.39
C SER A 50 -8.94 13.63 -0.14
N ARG A 51 -8.52 14.43 -1.13
CA ARG A 51 -7.18 14.34 -1.70
C ARG A 51 -6.09 14.57 -0.66
N GLU A 52 -6.33 15.48 0.27
CA GLU A 52 -5.43 15.82 1.36
C GLU A 52 -5.31 14.65 2.33
N ALA A 53 -6.42 13.99 2.66
CA ALA A 53 -6.43 12.80 3.50
C ALA A 53 -5.73 11.62 2.83
N LYS A 54 -5.94 11.40 1.52
CA LYS A 54 -5.20 10.37 0.75
C LYS A 54 -3.69 10.60 0.82
N LYS A 55 -3.23 11.83 0.58
CA LYS A 55 -1.80 12.19 0.66
C LYS A 55 -1.22 11.95 2.05
N GLU A 56 -1.95 12.33 3.09
CA GLU A 56 -1.49 12.13 4.46
C GLU A 56 -1.42 10.65 4.81
N PHE A 57 -2.46 9.88 4.47
CA PHE A 57 -2.46 8.43 4.65
C PHE A 57 -1.27 7.76 3.95
N THR A 58 -1.02 8.09 2.68
CA THR A 58 0.12 7.53 1.95
C THR A 58 1.44 7.82 2.64
N LYS A 59 1.64 9.05 3.12
CA LYS A 59 2.87 9.43 3.81
C LYS A 59 3.07 8.57 5.06
N ILE A 60 2.06 8.47 5.92
CA ILE A 60 2.18 7.72 7.18
C ILE A 60 2.31 6.22 6.93
N PHE A 61 1.65 5.68 5.91
CA PHE A 61 1.74 4.27 5.57
C PHE A 61 3.09 3.93 4.93
N HIS A 62 3.64 4.82 4.12
CA HIS A 62 5.01 4.67 3.60
C HIS A 62 6.04 4.70 4.73
N GLU A 63 5.91 5.60 5.70
CA GLU A 63 6.76 5.62 6.91
C GLU A 63 6.63 4.30 7.70
N ARG A 64 5.40 3.79 7.88
CA ARG A 64 5.13 2.49 8.52
C ARG A 64 5.77 1.31 7.78
N LEU A 65 5.76 1.33 6.45
CA LEU A 65 6.36 0.30 5.60
C LEU A 65 7.89 0.39 5.50
N LEU A 66 8.52 1.52 5.84
CA LEU A 66 9.98 1.63 5.86
C LEU A 66 10.55 1.33 7.24
N PHE A 67 10.01 1.99 8.28
CA PHE A 67 10.62 2.01 9.60
C PHE A 67 10.03 0.99 10.58
N GLY A 68 8.90 0.37 10.24
CA GLY A 68 8.20 -0.51 11.17
C GLY A 68 7.45 0.32 12.21
N GLU A 69 7.91 0.35 13.46
CA GLU A 69 7.31 1.19 14.50
C GLU A 69 7.26 2.65 14.03
N SER A 70 6.07 3.25 14.13
CA SER A 70 5.89 4.66 13.81
C SER A 70 5.08 5.34 14.90
N LYS A 71 5.09 6.67 14.92
CA LYS A 71 4.21 7.42 15.83
C LYS A 71 2.72 7.11 15.61
N TYR A 72 2.38 6.59 14.43
CA TYR A 72 1.01 6.22 14.05
C TYR A 72 0.70 4.76 14.35
N ASP A 73 1.70 3.93 14.65
CA ASP A 73 1.55 2.52 14.96
C ASP A 73 2.70 2.00 15.83
N PRO A 74 2.57 2.10 17.17
CA PRO A 74 3.67 1.83 18.09
C PRO A 74 3.81 0.34 18.46
N LYS A 75 2.91 -0.54 18.01
CA LYS A 75 2.92 -1.97 18.36
C LYS A 75 3.34 -2.81 17.16
N VAL A 76 4.43 -3.56 17.30
CA VAL A 76 4.94 -4.45 16.23
C VAL A 76 4.19 -5.77 16.15
N HIS A 77 3.74 -6.30 17.30
CA HIS A 77 3.12 -7.62 17.36
C HIS A 77 1.60 -7.54 17.19
N PHE A 78 1.05 -8.36 16.28
CA PHE A 78 -0.39 -8.55 16.19
C PHE A 78 -0.84 -9.68 17.12
N ASP A 79 -1.67 -9.36 18.10
CA ASP A 79 -2.21 -10.31 19.09
C ASP A 79 -3.53 -10.98 18.64
N GLY A 80 -3.93 -10.75 17.37
CA GLY A 80 -5.19 -11.23 16.82
C GLY A 80 -6.40 -10.36 17.16
N ARG A 81 -6.21 -9.25 17.89
CA ARG A 81 -7.26 -8.29 18.20
C ARG A 81 -7.02 -6.99 17.42
N PRO A 82 -8.08 -6.32 16.95
CA PRO A 82 -7.92 -5.03 16.31
C PRO A 82 -7.21 -4.03 17.22
N SER A 83 -6.26 -3.27 16.66
CA SER A 83 -5.60 -2.20 17.40
C SER A 83 -6.61 -1.13 17.81
N ASN A 84 -6.43 -0.55 19.00
CA ASN A 84 -7.31 0.50 19.45
C ASN A 84 -7.02 1.78 18.67
N ILE A 85 -8.06 2.42 18.13
CA ILE A 85 -7.95 3.68 17.38
C ILE A 85 -7.24 4.76 18.19
N THR A 86 -7.44 4.79 19.52
CA THR A 86 -6.80 5.76 20.40
C THR A 86 -5.30 5.59 20.53
N ASP A 87 -4.76 4.42 20.15
CA ASP A 87 -3.32 4.16 20.13
C ASP A 87 -2.66 4.73 18.87
N LEU A 88 -3.44 5.08 17.84
CA LEU A 88 -2.94 5.69 16.61
C LEU A 88 -3.00 7.22 16.76
N ASP A 89 -1.85 7.89 16.68
CA ASP A 89 -1.75 9.35 16.64
C ASP A 89 -2.15 9.90 15.25
N LEU A 90 -3.41 9.67 14.86
CA LEU A 90 -3.96 10.13 13.58
C LEU A 90 -4.31 11.62 13.65
N SER A 91 -4.09 12.32 12.55
CA SER A 91 -4.55 13.70 12.42
C SER A 91 -6.08 13.77 12.36
N PRO A 92 -6.69 14.93 12.66
CA PRO A 92 -8.13 15.13 12.51
C PRO A 92 -8.66 14.84 11.10
N LEU A 93 -7.78 14.92 10.10
CA LEU A 93 -8.10 14.65 8.69
C LEU A 93 -8.29 13.14 8.41
N LEU A 94 -7.57 12.29 9.15
CA LEU A 94 -7.62 10.84 9.02
C LEU A 94 -8.57 10.17 10.02
N GLN A 95 -8.95 10.86 11.08
CA GLN A 95 -9.84 10.33 12.13
C GLN A 95 -11.14 9.70 11.59
N PRO A 96 -11.83 10.24 10.56
CA PRO A 96 -13.03 9.62 10.00
C PRO A 96 -12.78 8.25 9.35
N TYR A 97 -11.53 7.94 8.99
CA TYR A 97 -11.12 6.72 8.31
C TYR A 97 -10.31 5.79 9.21
N ALA A 98 -10.26 6.07 10.51
CA ALA A 98 -9.40 5.36 11.46
C ALA A 98 -9.62 3.84 11.44
N ASP A 99 -10.87 3.36 11.34
CA ASP A 99 -11.18 1.92 11.27
C ASP A 99 -10.49 1.23 10.08
N ARG A 100 -10.48 1.90 8.91
CA ARG A 100 -9.86 1.39 7.68
C ARG A 100 -8.34 1.37 7.83
N ILE A 101 -7.78 2.42 8.44
CA ILE A 101 -6.33 2.56 8.68
C ILE A 101 -5.85 1.50 9.69
N VAL A 102 -6.60 1.29 10.78
CA VAL A 102 -6.34 0.23 11.77
C VAL A 102 -6.28 -1.12 11.08
N LYS A 103 -7.24 -1.45 10.21
CA LYS A 103 -7.25 -2.72 9.47
C LYS A 103 -5.99 -2.90 8.62
N ILE A 104 -5.54 -1.83 7.95
CA ILE A 104 -4.32 -1.85 7.14
C ILE A 104 -3.09 -2.09 8.02
N PHE A 105 -2.95 -1.36 9.13
CA PHE A 105 -1.80 -1.49 10.03
C PHE A 105 -1.78 -2.85 10.74
N ASP A 106 -2.93 -3.34 11.18
CA ASP A 106 -3.06 -4.68 11.76
C ASP A 106 -2.67 -5.78 10.77
N MET A 107 -2.99 -5.60 9.48
CA MET A 107 -2.54 -6.52 8.44
C MET A 107 -1.01 -6.48 8.27
N VAL A 108 -0.39 -5.30 8.35
CA VAL A 108 1.08 -5.20 8.34
C VAL A 108 1.69 -5.94 9.54
N LYS A 109 1.14 -5.76 10.75
CA LYS A 109 1.62 -6.48 11.95
C LYS A 109 1.42 -7.98 11.84
N PHE A 110 0.30 -8.40 11.26
CA PHE A 110 0.03 -9.82 11.01
C PHE A 110 1.09 -10.41 10.08
N ILE A 111 1.46 -9.71 9.00
CA ILE A 111 2.57 -10.11 8.13
C ILE A 111 3.89 -10.11 8.91
N GLU A 112 4.15 -9.09 9.73
CA GLU A 112 5.40 -8.98 10.51
C GLU A 112 5.56 -10.08 11.57
N ASN A 113 4.48 -10.73 12.02
CA ASN A 113 4.55 -11.87 12.92
C ASN A 113 5.31 -13.05 12.32
N ASP A 114 5.09 -13.33 11.03
CA ASP A 114 5.72 -14.44 10.30
C ASP A 114 6.97 -13.96 9.52
N TRP A 115 6.96 -12.72 9.04
CA TRP A 115 8.02 -12.09 8.24
C TRP A 115 8.61 -10.88 8.96
N GLN A 116 9.41 -11.14 9.98
CA GLN A 116 10.03 -10.07 10.77
C GLN A 116 10.84 -9.13 9.88
N ARG A 117 10.69 -7.83 10.15
CA ARG A 117 11.35 -6.76 9.41
C ARG A 117 12.87 -6.81 9.61
N GLY A 118 13.61 -6.67 8.51
CA GLY A 118 15.08 -6.76 8.50
C GLY A 118 15.57 -8.16 8.09
N GLY A 119 16.90 -8.31 7.97
CA GLY A 119 17.50 -9.57 7.55
C GLY A 119 17.06 -9.99 6.15
N GLU A 120 16.52 -11.20 6.02
CA GLU A 120 16.10 -11.80 4.74
C GLU A 120 14.91 -11.08 4.08
N TYR A 121 14.07 -10.39 4.86
CA TYR A 121 12.81 -9.80 4.38
C TYR A 121 12.86 -8.29 4.18
N GLU A 122 14.01 -7.64 4.40
CA GLU A 122 14.17 -6.19 4.18
C GLU A 122 13.75 -5.76 2.76
N GLY A 123 14.13 -6.54 1.75
CA GLY A 123 13.76 -6.29 0.35
C GLY A 123 12.25 -6.33 0.09
N VAL A 124 11.49 -7.11 0.87
CA VAL A 124 10.03 -7.21 0.74
C VAL A 124 9.37 -5.91 1.16
N TYR A 125 9.76 -5.38 2.31
CA TYR A 125 9.20 -4.13 2.83
C TYR A 125 9.63 -2.92 2.00
N MET A 126 10.86 -2.90 1.49
CA MET A 126 11.31 -1.90 0.53
C MET A 126 10.51 -1.96 -0.77
N ALA A 127 10.22 -3.16 -1.28
CA ALA A 127 9.39 -3.32 -2.47
C ALA A 127 7.95 -2.84 -2.22
N LEU A 128 7.35 -3.19 -1.06
CA LEU A 128 6.02 -2.71 -0.66
C LEU A 128 5.97 -1.18 -0.59
N ALA A 129 6.96 -0.56 0.05
CA ALA A 129 7.06 0.90 0.14
C ALA A 129 7.20 1.54 -1.25
N THR A 130 7.97 0.93 -2.15
CA THR A 130 8.18 1.40 -3.53
C THR A 130 6.93 1.29 -4.39
N ILE A 131 6.19 0.18 -4.28
CA ILE A 131 4.94 -0.01 -5.01
C ILE A 131 3.90 1.00 -4.51
N HIS A 132 3.80 1.17 -3.20
CA HIS A 132 2.90 2.16 -2.61
C HIS A 132 3.23 3.60 -3.04
N GLU A 133 4.52 3.96 -3.09
CA GLU A 133 4.96 5.25 -3.61
C GLU A 133 4.60 5.43 -5.09
N SER A 134 4.72 4.37 -5.88
CA SER A 134 4.32 4.36 -7.30
C SER A 134 2.81 4.58 -7.47
N GLN A 135 1.98 3.92 -6.63
CA GLN A 135 0.53 4.13 -6.61
C GLN A 135 0.19 5.59 -6.31
N MET A 136 0.82 6.19 -5.29
CA MET A 136 0.65 7.61 -4.97
C MET A 136 0.97 8.50 -6.16
N LYS A 137 2.11 8.27 -6.82
CA LYS A 137 2.53 9.06 -7.98
C LYS A 137 1.52 8.93 -9.12
N SER A 138 0.98 7.74 -9.37
CA SER A 138 -0.08 7.52 -10.36
C SER A 138 -1.37 8.27 -10.01
N THR A 139 -1.86 8.18 -8.76
CA THR A 139 -3.05 8.92 -8.31
C THR A 139 -2.84 10.44 -8.43
N LEU A 140 -1.65 10.95 -8.13
CA LEU A 140 -1.31 12.37 -8.28
C LEU A 140 -1.20 12.81 -9.74
N GLN A 141 -0.70 11.95 -10.63
CA GLN A 141 -0.64 12.21 -12.07
C GLN A 141 -2.03 12.22 -12.71
N HIS A 142 -2.90 11.28 -12.34
CA HIS A 142 -4.29 11.28 -12.78
C HIS A 142 -5.08 12.47 -12.19
N ALA A 143 -4.68 12.96 -11.00
CA ALA A 143 -5.22 14.19 -10.40
C ALA A 143 -4.70 15.49 -11.04
N LYS A 144 -3.91 15.45 -12.12
CA LYS A 144 -3.52 16.63 -12.92
C LYS A 144 -4.42 16.90 -14.12
N VAL A 145 -5.39 16.05 -14.41
CA VAL A 145 -6.44 16.43 -15.37
C VAL A 145 -7.48 17.22 -14.57
N GLU A 146 -7.25 18.52 -14.46
CA GLU A 146 -8.37 19.45 -14.30
C GLU A 146 -9.40 19.09 -15.39
N ASP A 147 -10.65 18.99 -14.97
CA ASP A 147 -11.81 18.71 -15.81
C ASP A 147 -11.71 19.53 -17.12
N GLY A 148 -11.36 18.87 -18.24
CA GLY A 148 -11.20 19.49 -19.55
C GLY A 148 -9.78 19.72 -20.11
N TYR A 149 -8.70 19.25 -19.47
CA TYR A 149 -7.34 19.37 -20.04
C TYR A 149 -6.99 18.23 -21.01
N GLU A 150 -7.06 18.49 -22.32
CA GLU A 150 -6.46 17.64 -23.36
C GLU A 150 -5.04 18.15 -23.69
N PRO A 151 -3.97 17.46 -23.25
CA PRO A 151 -2.60 17.85 -23.60
C PRO A 151 -2.34 17.63 -25.09
N THR A 152 -1.72 18.62 -25.73
CA THR A 152 -1.30 18.52 -27.12
C THR A 152 -0.10 17.57 -27.28
N MET A 153 0.05 16.91 -28.43
CA MET A 153 1.16 15.97 -28.69
C MET A 153 2.55 16.57 -28.42
N ALA A 154 2.72 17.87 -28.68
CA ALA A 154 3.95 18.59 -28.39
C ALA A 154 4.27 18.67 -26.88
N GLN A 155 3.26 18.73 -26.01
CA GLN A 155 3.45 18.74 -24.56
C GLN A 155 3.77 17.35 -24.01
N ILE A 156 3.30 16.29 -24.68
CA ILE A 156 3.61 14.90 -24.32
C ILE A 156 5.06 14.56 -24.66
N GLU A 157 5.55 15.01 -25.82
CA GLU A 157 6.95 14.81 -26.23
C GLU A 157 7.95 15.54 -25.31
N GLN A 158 7.57 16.70 -24.78
CA GLN A 158 8.44 17.51 -23.92
C GLN A 158 8.64 16.95 -22.52
N VAL A 159 7.72 16.10 -22.04
CA VAL A 159 7.78 15.44 -20.72
C VAL A 159 8.42 14.05 -20.81
N SER A 160 8.50 13.47 -22.02
CA SER A 160 9.03 12.14 -22.27
C SER A 160 10.51 12.11 -22.68
N ALA A 161 11.17 13.27 -22.71
CA ALA A 161 12.59 13.46 -23.03
C ALA A 161 13.40 13.86 -21.79
#